data_AF-A0A2E6TYF9-F1
#
_entry.id   AF-A0A2E6TYF9-F1
#
_cell.length_a   1.000
_cell.length_b   1.000
_cell.length_c   1.000
_cell.angle_alpha   90.00
_cell.angle_beta   90.00
_cell.angle_gamma   90.00
#
_symmetry.space_group_name_H-M   'P 1'
#
loop_
_entity.id
_entity.type
_entity.pdbx_description
1 polymer ?
#
loop_
_entity_poly.entity_id
_entity_poly.type
_entity_poly.pdbx_seq_one_letter_code
_entity_poly.pdbx_strand_id
1 'polypeptide(L)' 'MNNVVETVRSAVGGIFSVLVSIVGLLVLAQVVFGEAAGMNVIANLQSIVNGFVGEGASLAGLITLLLVVALLQKQNNNTE' A
#
# COMPACT_ATOMS: atom_id res chain seq x y z
N MET A 1 16.58 21.37 -15.08
CA MET A 1 16.60 20.36 -14.00
C MET A 1 15.20 19.91 -13.61
N ASN A 2 14.25 20.83 -13.41
CA ASN A 2 12.85 20.50 -13.05
C ASN A 2 12.15 19.57 -14.05
N ASN A 3 12.26 19.81 -15.36
CA ASN A 3 11.65 18.94 -16.37
C ASN A 3 12.15 17.49 -16.36
N VAL A 4 13.43 17.26 -16.02
CA VAL A 4 13.99 15.90 -15.94
C VAL A 4 13.43 15.18 -14.72
N VAL A 5 13.37 15.86 -13.57
CA VAL A 5 12.79 15.32 -12.34
C VAL A 5 11.31 14.98 -12.54
N GLU A 6 10.57 15.86 -13.23
CA GLU A 6 9.14 15.71 -13.46
C GLU A 6 8.83 14.56 -14.44
N THR A 7 9.65 14.42 -15.49
CA THR A 7 9.59 13.29 -16.43
C THR A 7 9.86 11.97 -15.71
N VAL A 8 10.91 11.90 -14.88
CA VAL A 8 11.24 10.71 -14.09
C VAL A 8 10.12 10.39 -13.10
N ARG A 9 9.59 11.39 -12.39
CA ARG A 9 8.48 11.20 -11.45
C ARG A 9 7.22 10.68 -12.14
N SER A 10 6.91 11.20 -13.32
CA SER A 10 5.78 10.74 -14.13
C SER A 10 5.96 9.30 -14.59
N ALA A 11 7.15 8.94 -15.11
CA ALA A 11 7.45 7.58 -15.53
C ALA A 11 7.37 6.58 -14.36
N VAL A 12 7.96 6.92 -13.21
CA VAL A 12 7.90 6.10 -12.00
C VAL A 12 6.46 5.96 -11.50
N GLY A 13 5.68 7.06 -11.49
CA GLY A 13 4.27 7.03 -11.10
C GLY A 13 3.42 6.14 -12.01
N GLY A 14 3.65 6.21 -13.33
CA GLY A 14 2.96 5.36 -14.31
C GLY A 14 3.28 3.87 -14.10
N ILE A 15 4.56 3.53 -13.93
CA ILE A 15 4.99 2.14 -13.65
C ILE A 15 4.40 1.66 -12.32
N PHE A 16 4.44 2.49 -11.28
CA PHE A 16 3.87 2.17 -9.98
C PHE A 16 2.37 1.86 -10.08
N SER A 17 1.61 2.68 -10.80
CA SER A 17 0.17 2.46 -11.03
C SER A 17 -0.11 1.10 -11.68
N VAL A 18 0.66 0.73 -12.70
CA VAL A 18 0.54 -0.57 -13.37
C VAL A 18 0.86 -1.71 -12.39
N LEU A 19 1.96 -1.62 -11.65
CA LEU A 19 2.35 -2.67 -10.70
C LEU A 19 1.31 -2.86 -9.59
N VAL A 20 0.73 -1.78 -9.05
CA VAL A 20 -0.35 -1.85 -8.04
C VAL A 20 -1.59 -2.56 -8.61
N SER A 21 -1.95 -2.29 -9.87
CA SER A 21 -3.07 -2.99 -10.51
C SER A 21 -2.84 -4.49 -10.65
N ILE A 22 -1.60 -4.89 -10.98
CA ILE A 22 -1.21 -6.31 -11.08
C ILE A 22 -1.29 -6.98 -9.71
N VAL A 23 -0.84 -6.32 -8.63
CA VAL A 23 -0.96 -6.87 -7.27
C VAL A 23 -2.42 -7.17 -6.93
N GLY A 24 -3.35 -6.27 -7.27
CA GLY A 24 -4.79 -6.51 -7.08
C GLY A 24 -5.30 -7.73 -7.82
N LEU A 25 -4.91 -7.89 -9.09
CA LEU A 25 -5.25 -9.08 -9.89
C LEU A 25 -4.67 -10.37 -9.30
N LEU A 26 -3.43 -10.34 -8.81
CA LEU A 26 -2.78 -11.51 -8.21
C LEU A 26 -3.42 -11.91 -6.86
N VAL A 27 -3.88 -10.94 -6.07
CA VAL A 27 -4.67 -11.23 -4.87
C VAL A 27 -5.96 -11.98 -5.25
N LEU A 28 -6.67 -11.53 -6.28
CA LEU A 28 -7.86 -12.23 -6.77
C LEU A 28 -7.53 -13.63 -7.30
N ALA A 29 -6.44 -13.77 -8.07
CA ALA A 29 -5.99 -15.06 -8.55
C ALA A 29 -5.68 -16.03 -7.40
N GLN A 30 -5.02 -15.56 -6.34
CA GLN A 30 -4.74 -16.38 -5.16
C GLN A 30 -6.04 -16.78 -4.41
N VAL A 31 -7.05 -15.92 -4.36
CA VAL A 31 -8.35 -16.26 -3.76
C VAL A 31 -9.08 -17.34 -4.56
N VAL A 32 -9.02 -17.28 -5.89
CA VAL A 32 -9.73 -18.24 -6.77
C VAL A 32 -8.98 -19.58 -6.88
N PHE A 33 -7.66 -19.52 -7.07
CA PHE A 33 -6.85 -20.70 -7.38
C PHE A 33 -6.10 -21.27 -6.16
N GLY A 34 -6.11 -20.58 -5.01
CA GLY A 34 -5.42 -21.01 -3.81
C GLY A 34 -3.92 -21.19 -4.03
N GLU A 35 -3.37 -22.31 -3.58
CA GLU A 35 -1.93 -22.64 -3.71
C GLU A 35 -1.47 -22.77 -5.17
N ALA A 36 -2.38 -23.06 -6.10
CA ALA A 36 -2.06 -23.17 -7.52
C ALA A 36 -1.74 -21.82 -8.19
N ALA A 37 -1.98 -20.69 -7.52
CA ALA A 37 -1.60 -19.36 -8.01
C ALA A 37 -0.07 -19.14 -8.06
N GLY A 38 0.74 -20.02 -7.46
CA GLY A 38 2.21 -20.02 -7.55
C GLY A 38 2.91 -18.94 -6.73
N MET A 39 2.20 -17.91 -6.26
CA MET A 39 2.73 -16.87 -5.39
C MET A 39 1.77 -16.58 -4.24
N ASN A 40 2.29 -16.56 -3.00
CA ASN A 40 1.53 -16.23 -1.81
C ASN A 40 1.55 -14.70 -1.57
N VAL A 41 0.86 -13.97 -2.43
CA VAL A 41 0.74 -12.51 -2.38
C VAL A 41 0.12 -12.04 -1.07
N ILE A 42 -0.90 -12.73 -0.56
CA ILE A 42 -1.54 -12.38 0.71
C ILE A 42 -0.53 -12.46 1.87
N ALA A 43 0.26 -13.54 1.97
CA ALA A 43 1.30 -13.65 3.01
C ALA A 43 2.40 -12.58 2.84
N ASN A 44 2.79 -12.27 1.61
CA ASN A 44 3.76 -11.20 1.34
C ASN A 44 3.24 -9.83 1.81
N LEU A 45 1.96 -9.52 1.53
CA LEU A 45 1.31 -8.30 2.02
C LEU A 45 1.22 -8.28 3.55
N GLN A 46 0.87 -9.40 4.17
CA GLN A 46 0.86 -9.54 5.63
C GLN A 46 2.25 -9.31 6.23
N SER A 47 3.32 -9.83 5.62
CA SER A 47 4.69 -9.61 6.08
C SER A 47 5.08 -8.13 6.06
N ILE A 48 4.72 -7.39 5.00
CA ILE A 48 4.94 -5.94 4.93
C ILE A 48 4.17 -5.22 6.04
N VAL A 49 2.89 -5.54 6.20
CA VAL A 49 2.05 -4.90 7.23
C VAL A 49 2.59 -5.20 8.61
N ASN A 50 2.92 -6.46 8.91
CA ASN A 50 3.48 -6.89 10.19
C ASN A 50 4.84 -6.23 10.47
N GLY A 51 5.69 -6.05 9.45
CA GLY A 51 6.93 -5.29 9.58
C GLY A 51 6.71 -3.82 9.96
N PHE A 52 5.60 -3.23 9.53
CA PHE A 52 5.22 -1.86 9.90
C PHE A 52 4.61 -1.74 11.29
N VAL A 53 3.77 -2.70 11.71
CA VAL A 53 3.03 -2.61 12.97
C VAL A 53 3.73 -3.28 14.16
N GLY A 54 4.70 -4.16 13.89
CA GLY A 54 5.34 -5.04 14.87
C GLY A 54 4.65 -6.40 14.96
N GLU A 55 5.44 -7.46 15.21
CA GLU A 55 4.92 -8.81 15.38
C GLU A 55 3.93 -8.87 16.55
N GLY A 56 2.70 -9.32 16.29
CA GLY A 56 1.62 -9.39 17.28
C GLY A 56 0.75 -8.13 17.40
N ALA A 57 1.07 -7.05 16.67
CA ALA A 57 0.17 -5.91 16.58
C ALA A 57 -1.03 -6.22 15.67
N SER A 58 -2.23 -5.81 16.09
CA SER A 58 -3.46 -6.08 15.35
C SER A 58 -3.67 -5.05 14.23
N LEU A 59 -4.37 -5.46 13.17
CA LEU A 59 -4.86 -4.55 12.12
C LEU A 59 -5.64 -3.37 12.69
N ALA A 60 -6.35 -3.57 13.82
CA ALA A 60 -7.05 -2.50 14.52
C ALA A 60 -6.10 -1.40 15.01
N GLY A 61 -4.90 -1.75 15.49
CA GLY A 61 -3.87 -0.78 15.87
C GLY A 61 -3.41 0.10 14.70
N LEU A 62 -3.18 -0.52 13.53
CA LEU A 62 -2.83 0.22 12.31
C LEU A 62 -3.96 1.16 11.87
N ILE A 63 -5.20 0.68 11.84
CA ILE A 63 -6.36 1.49 11.48
C ILE A 63 -6.51 2.67 12.45
N THR A 64 -6.31 2.45 13.75
CA THR A 64 -6.39 3.51 14.76
C THR A 64 -5.31 4.58 14.53
N LEU A 65 -4.07 4.18 14.21
CA LEU A 65 -3.00 5.11 13.87
C LEU A 65 -3.32 5.91 12.59
N LEU A 66 -3.80 5.26 11.53
CA LEU A 66 -4.19 5.93 10.29
C LEU A 66 -5.30 6.96 10.53
N LEU A 67 -6.28 6.64 11.39
CA LEU A 67 -7.33 7.57 11.79
C LEU A 67 -6.77 8.79 12.53
N VAL A 68 -5.84 8.59 13.46
CA VAL A 68 -5.17 9.70 14.17
C VAL A 68 -4.43 10.59 13.19
N VAL A 69 -3.64 10.02 12.28
CA VAL A 69 -2.90 10.78 11.25
C VAL A 69 -3.87 11.55 10.35
N ALA A 70 -4.95 10.92 9.89
CA ALA A 70 -5.96 11.57 9.06
C ALA A 70 -6.66 12.73 9.79
N LEU A 71 -6.96 12.59 11.09
CA LEU A 71 -7.52 13.67 11.90
C LEU A 71 -6.55 14.83 12.06
N LEU A 72 -5.26 14.56 12.31
CA LEU A 72 -4.23 15.59 12.42
C LEU A 72 -4.03 16.34 11.09
N GLN A 73 -4.04 15.63 9.96
CA GLN A 73 -4.00 16.25 8.62
C GLN A 73 -5.23 17.12 8.36
N LYS A 74 -6.43 16.63 8.73
CA LYS A 74 -7.67 17.40 8.62
C LYS A 74 -7.62 18.67 9.46
N GLN A 75 -7.06 18.62 10.67
CA GLN A 75 -6.92 19.80 11.52
C GLN A 75 -6.01 20.84 10.87
N ASN A 76 -4.83 20.44 10.37
CA ASN A 76 -3.92 21.36 9.67
C ASN A 76 -4.60 22.06 8.48
N ASN A 77 -5.35 21.32 7.66
CA ASN A 77 -6.02 21.86 6.48
C ASN A 77 -7.18 22.83 6.79
N ASN A 78 -7.69 22.87 8.04
CA ASN A 78 -8.74 23.82 8.46
C ASN A 78 -8.17 25.07 9.16
N THR A 79 -6.84 25.19 9.21
CA THR A 79 -6.14 26.34 9.81
C THR A 79 -5.55 27.29 8.76
N GLU A 80 -5.85 27.05 7.49
CA GLU A 80 -5.70 27.99 6.37
C GLU A 80 -7.08 28.55 5.98
#